data_AF-A0A7Y4ZPR7-F1
#
_entry.id   AF-A0A7Y4ZPR7-F1
#
_cell.length_a   1.000
_cell.length_b   1.000
_cell.length_c   1.000
_cell.angle_alpha   90.00
_cell.angle_beta   90.00
_cell.angle_gamma   90.00
#
_symmetry.space_group_name_H-M   'P 1'
#
loop_
_entity.id
_entity.type
_entity.pdbx_description
1 polymer ?
#
loop_
_entity_poly.entity_id
_entity_poly.type
_entity_poly.pdbx_seq_one_letter_code
_entity_poly.pdbx_strand_id
1 'polypeptide(L)'
;MGRFILAPLLALAMLGCGILIPAADDPAARAKADERDLCGTQDAATAPLHVEKVRPFYRTMPSKSGHDSRVAGAILYVTPEPGTTAVLLERKLRCRAAREVTAGTQAPDDPFSLPGGLPKISVEADDARLAITVSDDARGPELLDRARRYSRKFAETRPSVW
;
A
#
# COMPACT_ATOMS: atom_id res chain seq x y z
N MET A 1 -1.49 -12.17 81.26
CA MET A 1 -2.58 -11.35 80.70
C MET A 1 -2.03 -10.63 79.48
N GLY A 2 -2.46 -10.76 78.24
CA GLY A 2 -3.56 -11.49 77.62
C GLY A 2 -3.82 -10.86 76.24
N ARG A 3 -3.35 -11.54 75.18
CA ARG A 3 -3.85 -11.58 73.78
C ARG A 3 -3.96 -10.26 72.98
N PHE A 4 -3.01 -10.08 72.05
CA PHE A 4 -3.16 -9.27 70.84
C PHE A 4 -4.05 -9.99 69.81
N ILE A 5 -5.02 -9.29 69.23
CA ILE A 5 -5.95 -9.81 68.21
C ILE A 5 -5.85 -8.97 66.92
N LEU A 6 -5.52 -9.67 65.82
CA LEU A 6 -5.96 -9.58 64.39
C LEU A 6 -6.72 -8.31 63.92
N ALA A 7 -6.69 -7.79 62.69
CA ALA A 7 -6.18 -8.11 61.32
C ALA A 7 -6.65 -6.91 60.42
N PRO A 8 -6.57 -6.88 59.07
CA PRO A 8 -5.75 -7.60 58.09
C PRO A 8 -4.94 -6.64 57.14
N LEU A 9 -3.92 -7.20 56.47
CA LEU A 9 -3.30 -6.61 55.29
C LEU A 9 -4.29 -6.61 54.11
N LEU A 10 -4.66 -5.43 53.63
CA LEU A 10 -5.36 -5.26 52.36
C LEU A 10 -4.32 -5.36 51.22
N ALA A 11 -4.16 -6.54 50.66
CA ALA A 11 -3.38 -6.76 49.44
C ALA A 11 -4.18 -6.20 48.24
N LEU A 12 -3.87 -4.97 47.85
CA LEU A 12 -4.42 -4.30 46.69
C LEU A 12 -3.78 -4.91 45.43
N ALA A 13 -4.46 -5.89 44.82
CA ALA A 13 -4.09 -6.44 43.53
C ALA A 13 -4.22 -5.34 42.46
N MET A 14 -3.08 -4.80 42.02
CA MET A 14 -3.04 -3.96 40.83
C MET A 14 -3.36 -4.85 39.61
N LEU A 15 -4.62 -4.84 39.18
CA LEU A 15 -4.99 -5.22 37.83
C LEU A 15 -4.29 -4.25 36.88
N GLY A 16 -3.12 -4.63 36.40
CA GLY A 16 -2.50 -4.02 35.24
C GLY A 16 -3.40 -4.29 34.04
N CYS A 17 -4.26 -3.34 33.71
CA CYS A 17 -4.83 -3.24 32.37
C CYS A 17 -3.66 -3.01 31.41
N GLY A 18 -3.14 -4.08 30.82
CA GLY A 18 -2.30 -3.99 29.65
C GLY A 18 -3.11 -3.29 28.56
N ILE A 19 -2.84 -2.01 28.36
CA ILE A 19 -3.38 -1.24 27.24
C ILE A 19 -2.86 -1.95 25.99
N LEU A 20 -3.74 -2.70 25.32
CA LEU A 20 -3.51 -3.23 23.98
C LEU A 20 -3.47 -2.02 23.05
N ILE A 21 -2.32 -1.35 22.98
CA ILE A 21 -2.03 -0.39 21.91
C ILE A 21 -2.01 -1.23 20.63
N PRO A 22 -2.89 -0.99 19.65
CA PRO A 22 -2.80 -1.67 18.37
C PRO A 22 -1.40 -1.43 17.82
N ALA A 23 -0.69 -2.52 17.48
CA ALA A 23 0.63 -2.44 16.90
C ALA A 23 0.57 -1.45 15.73
N ALA A 24 1.43 -0.43 15.76
CA ALA A 24 1.54 0.53 14.68
C ALA A 24 1.75 -0.24 13.36
N ASP A 25 1.07 0.22 12.31
CA ASP A 25 1.10 -0.42 10.99
C ASP A 25 2.53 -0.36 10.41
N ASP A 26 3.34 -1.40 10.63
CA ASP A 26 4.73 -1.49 10.18
C ASP A 26 4.80 -1.93 8.71
N PRO A 27 5.19 -1.03 7.78
CA PRO A 27 5.28 -1.37 6.37
C PRO A 27 6.32 -2.43 6.06
N ALA A 28 7.39 -2.53 6.85
CA ALA A 28 8.44 -3.53 6.65
C ALA A 28 7.94 -4.93 7.05
N ALA A 29 7.18 -5.04 8.15
CA ALA A 29 6.54 -6.28 8.53
C ALA A 29 5.51 -6.75 7.49
N ARG A 30 4.68 -5.83 6.97
CA ARG A 30 3.74 -6.14 5.88
C ARG A 30 4.43 -6.53 4.60
N ALA A 31 5.50 -5.83 4.21
CA ALA A 31 6.27 -6.17 3.02
C ALA A 31 6.85 -7.59 3.12
N LYS A 32 7.42 -7.97 4.27
CA LYS A 32 7.89 -9.35 4.49
C LYS A 32 6.78 -10.39 4.42
N ALA A 33 5.58 -10.06 4.92
CA ALA A 33 4.42 -10.95 4.83
C ALA A 33 3.96 -11.10 3.37
N ASP A 34 3.78 -10.00 2.64
CA ASP A 34 3.42 -10.00 1.23
C ASP A 34 4.48 -10.72 0.38
N GLU A 35 5.77 -10.55 0.68
CA GLU A 35 6.85 -11.25 0.00
C GLU A 35 6.76 -12.76 0.21
N ARG A 36 6.52 -13.23 1.44
CA ARG A 36 6.35 -14.65 1.74
C ARG A 36 5.11 -15.24 1.08
N ASP A 37 4.00 -14.51 1.08
CA ASP A 37 2.68 -15.05 0.73
C ASP A 37 2.37 -14.90 -0.76
N LEU A 38 2.93 -13.88 -1.43
CA LEU A 38 2.61 -13.53 -2.82
C LEU A 38 3.74 -13.81 -3.81
N CYS A 39 5.01 -13.75 -3.38
CA CYS A 39 6.14 -13.85 -4.30
C CYS A 39 6.59 -15.30 -4.53
N GLY A 40 6.42 -15.79 -5.74
CA GLY A 40 7.10 -16.97 -6.26
C GLY A 40 8.50 -16.67 -6.81
N THR A 41 9.24 -17.73 -7.12
CA THR A 41 10.57 -17.67 -7.77
C THR A 41 10.52 -17.11 -9.19
N GLN A 42 9.35 -17.16 -9.84
CA GLN A 42 9.11 -16.68 -11.20
C GLN A 42 8.40 -15.32 -11.26
N ASP A 43 8.14 -14.67 -10.13
CA ASP A 43 7.67 -13.29 -10.14
C ASP A 43 8.86 -12.39 -10.50
N ALA A 44 9.09 -12.30 -11.80
CA ALA A 44 10.13 -11.50 -12.42
C ALA A 44 9.84 -10.00 -12.24
N ALA A 45 10.87 -9.18 -12.44
CA ALA A 45 10.72 -7.73 -12.57
C ALA A 45 9.57 -7.43 -13.55
N THR A 46 8.60 -6.61 -13.11
CA THR A 46 7.54 -6.14 -14.00
C THR A 46 8.17 -5.12 -14.93
N ALA A 47 8.09 -5.37 -16.25
CA ALA A 47 8.49 -4.37 -17.23
C ALA A 47 7.74 -3.06 -16.98
N PRO A 48 8.29 -1.90 -17.37
CA PRO A 48 7.57 -0.65 -17.25
C PRO A 48 6.19 -0.73 -17.91
N LEU A 49 5.15 -0.31 -17.19
CA LEU A 49 3.79 -0.37 -17.68
C LEU A 49 3.51 0.82 -18.60
N HIS A 50 2.87 0.54 -19.73
CA HIS A 50 2.37 1.57 -20.60
C HIS A 50 1.08 2.18 -20.03
N VAL A 51 1.19 3.37 -19.45
CA VAL A 51 0.07 4.07 -18.81
C VAL A 51 -0.60 5.00 -19.82
N GLU A 52 -1.84 4.70 -20.17
CA GLU A 52 -2.65 5.53 -21.07
C GLU A 52 -3.22 6.75 -20.36
N LYS A 53 -3.65 6.57 -19.10
CA LYS A 53 -4.35 7.60 -18.34
C LYS A 53 -4.11 7.44 -16.85
N VAL A 54 -3.99 8.58 -16.17
CA VAL A 54 -3.93 8.65 -14.71
C VAL A 54 -5.13 9.46 -14.21
N ARG A 55 -5.85 8.94 -13.21
CA ARG A 55 -6.92 9.65 -12.49
C ARG A 55 -6.60 9.71 -10.99
N PRO A 56 -7.03 10.76 -10.28
CA PRO A 56 -7.02 10.74 -8.82
C PRO A 56 -7.93 9.63 -8.28
N PHE A 57 -7.46 8.91 -7.26
CA PHE A 57 -8.29 8.03 -6.46
C PHE A 57 -8.75 8.79 -5.21
N TYR A 58 -10.05 8.97 -5.06
CA TYR A 58 -10.63 9.68 -3.92
C TYR A 58 -11.20 8.70 -2.90
N ARG A 59 -11.06 9.04 -1.61
CA ARG A 59 -11.77 8.38 -0.52
C ARG A 59 -12.59 9.40 0.25
N THR A 60 -13.75 8.93 0.69
CA THR A 60 -14.63 9.69 1.57
C THR A 60 -14.20 9.43 3.01
N MET A 61 -13.88 10.48 3.74
CA MET A 61 -13.50 10.41 5.14
C MET A 61 -14.48 11.21 6.00
N PRO A 62 -14.78 10.76 7.23
CA PRO A 62 -15.55 11.55 8.18
C PRO A 62 -14.86 12.90 8.46
N SER A 63 -15.63 13.97 8.51
CA SER A 63 -15.18 15.32 8.86
C SER A 63 -16.13 15.95 9.89
N LYS A 64 -15.71 17.07 10.52
CA LYS A 64 -16.52 17.74 11.54
C LYS A 64 -17.91 18.19 11.05
N SER A 65 -18.05 18.41 9.74
CA SER A 65 -19.29 18.86 9.09
C SER A 65 -19.95 17.79 8.21
N GLY A 66 -19.52 16.53 8.29
CA GLY A 66 -20.08 15.43 7.50
C GLY A 66 -18.99 14.55 6.91
N HIS A 67 -18.86 14.57 5.58
CA HIS A 67 -17.89 13.76 4.86
C HIS A 67 -17.09 14.62 3.89
N ASP A 68 -15.77 14.48 3.90
CA ASP A 68 -14.88 15.13 2.96
C ASP A 68 -14.30 14.10 1.98
N SER A 69 -14.25 14.46 0.71
CA SER A 69 -13.53 13.68 -0.30
C SER A 69 -12.07 14.12 -0.36
N ARG A 70 -11.14 13.17 -0.17
CA ARG A 70 -9.69 13.42 -0.18
C ARG A 70 -9.00 12.51 -1.17
N VAL A 71 -7.95 13.02 -1.80
CA VAL A 71 -7.09 12.22 -2.68
C VAL A 71 -6.35 11.20 -1.80
N ALA A 72 -6.65 9.92 -2.01
CA ALA A 72 -6.02 8.79 -1.34
C ALA A 72 -5.01 8.06 -2.22
N GLY A 73 -4.86 8.48 -3.49
CA GLY A 73 -3.87 7.93 -4.39
C GLY A 73 -4.20 8.17 -5.86
N ALA A 74 -3.92 7.17 -6.69
CA ALA A 74 -4.08 7.22 -8.14
C ALA A 74 -4.75 5.96 -8.70
N ILE A 75 -5.41 6.12 -9.84
CA ILE A 75 -5.84 5.04 -10.73
C ILE A 75 -5.06 5.18 -12.03
N LEU A 76 -4.30 4.15 -12.40
CA LEU A 76 -3.57 4.07 -13.65
C LEU A 76 -4.29 3.11 -14.60
N TYR A 77 -4.64 3.60 -15.78
CA TYR A 77 -5.20 2.78 -16.86
C TYR A 77 -4.08 2.33 -17.76
N VAL A 78 -3.92 1.02 -17.90
CA VAL A 78 -2.86 0.41 -18.71
C VAL A 78 -3.46 -0.54 -19.73
N THR A 79 -2.82 -0.63 -20.89
CA THR A 79 -3.10 -1.69 -21.86
C THR A 79 -2.50 -3.00 -21.31
N PRO A 80 -3.27 -4.07 -21.14
CA PRO A 80 -2.71 -5.35 -20.70
C PRO A 80 -1.79 -5.93 -21.79
N GLU A 81 -0.63 -6.45 -21.38
CA GLU A 81 0.18 -7.30 -22.27
C GLU A 81 -0.56 -8.63 -22.53
N PRO A 82 -0.34 -9.27 -23.70
CA PRO A 82 -0.93 -10.57 -24.01
C PRO A 82 -0.68 -11.60 -22.89
N GLY A 83 -1.75 -12.23 -22.40
CA GLY A 83 -1.69 -13.21 -21.31
C GLY A 83 -1.60 -12.63 -19.90
N THR A 84 -1.62 -11.30 -19.74
CA THR A 84 -1.66 -10.66 -18.42
C THR A 84 -3.09 -10.48 -17.93
N THR A 85 -3.43 -11.13 -16.81
CA THR A 85 -4.70 -10.93 -16.09
C THR A 85 -4.55 -9.88 -14.99
N ALA A 86 -5.68 -9.30 -14.55
CA ALA A 86 -5.70 -8.37 -13.42
C ALA A 86 -5.04 -8.97 -12.16
N VAL A 87 -5.41 -10.22 -11.82
CA VAL A 87 -4.86 -10.95 -10.66
C VAL A 87 -3.36 -11.17 -10.79
N LEU A 88 -2.89 -11.57 -11.97
CA LEU A 88 -1.46 -11.78 -12.21
C LEU A 88 -0.67 -10.47 -12.10
N LEU A 89 -1.20 -9.38 -12.66
CA LEU A 89 -0.57 -8.07 -12.58
C LEU A 89 -0.54 -7.53 -11.15
N GLU A 90 -1.64 -7.66 -10.40
CA GLU A 90 -1.70 -7.27 -8.99
C GLU A 90 -0.63 -8.02 -8.18
N ARG A 91 -0.55 -9.34 -8.34
CA ARG A 91 0.45 -10.16 -7.63
C ARG A 91 1.87 -9.70 -7.93
N LYS A 92 2.19 -9.48 -9.21
CA LYS A 92 3.51 -8.99 -9.65
C LYS A 92 3.85 -7.62 -9.04
N LEU A 93 2.92 -6.67 -9.08
CA LEU A 93 3.13 -5.32 -8.56
C LEU A 93 3.29 -5.32 -7.04
N ARG A 94 2.45 -6.06 -6.31
CA ARG A 94 2.56 -6.19 -4.85
C ARG A 94 3.85 -6.87 -4.44
N CYS A 95 4.22 -7.96 -5.11
CA CYS A 95 5.48 -8.64 -4.87
C CYS A 95 6.69 -7.72 -5.10
N ARG A 96 6.66 -6.95 -6.20
CA ARG A 96 7.70 -5.96 -6.49
C ARG A 96 7.81 -4.91 -5.39
N ALA A 97 6.69 -4.30 -5.00
CA ALA A 97 6.66 -3.29 -3.94
C ALA A 97 7.18 -3.85 -2.61
N ALA A 98 6.79 -5.08 -2.25
CA ALA A 98 7.26 -5.79 -1.07
C ALA A 98 8.79 -6.00 -1.10
N ARG A 99 9.33 -6.53 -2.20
CA ARG A 99 10.78 -6.73 -2.37
C ARG A 99 11.56 -5.42 -2.32
N GLU A 100 11.05 -4.35 -2.92
CA GLU A 100 11.69 -3.02 -2.88
C GLU A 100 11.75 -2.48 -1.44
N VAL A 101 10.65 -2.61 -0.68
CA VAL A 101 10.64 -2.25 0.75
C VAL A 101 11.60 -3.11 1.56
N THR A 102 11.61 -4.44 1.38
CA THR A 102 12.53 -5.35 2.09
C THR A 102 14.00 -5.06 1.77
N ALA A 103 14.31 -4.77 0.50
CA ALA A 103 15.66 -4.46 0.04
C ALA A 103 16.11 -3.03 0.37
N GLY A 104 15.21 -2.16 0.81
CA GLY A 104 15.48 -0.73 0.99
C GLY A 104 15.78 -0.01 -0.33
N THR A 105 15.37 -0.59 -1.46
CA THR A 105 15.53 0.01 -2.79
C THR A 105 14.26 0.79 -3.15
N GLN A 106 14.43 1.91 -3.85
CA GLN A 106 13.31 2.77 -4.21
C GLN A 106 13.52 3.31 -5.62
N ALA A 107 12.58 3.00 -6.51
CA ALA A 107 12.58 3.60 -7.83
C ALA A 107 12.02 5.05 -7.74
N PRO A 108 12.79 6.06 -8.19
CA PRO A 108 12.27 7.43 -8.28
C PRO A 108 11.09 7.45 -9.26
N ASP A 109 10.05 8.18 -8.87
CA ASP A 109 8.80 8.34 -9.64
C ASP A 109 8.01 7.08 -9.94
N ASP A 110 8.37 5.93 -9.35
CA ASP A 110 7.53 4.75 -9.41
C ASP A 110 6.34 4.92 -8.45
N PRO A 111 5.08 4.83 -8.93
CA PRO A 111 3.92 4.97 -8.08
C PRO A 111 3.69 3.73 -7.19
N PHE A 112 4.22 2.57 -7.57
CA PHE A 112 4.07 1.31 -6.84
C PHE A 112 5.07 1.17 -5.68
N SER A 113 6.03 2.11 -5.58
CA SER A 113 7.02 2.18 -4.51
C SER A 113 6.95 3.51 -3.77
N LEU A 114 6.90 3.46 -2.45
CA LEU A 114 6.73 4.63 -1.60
C LEU A 114 7.81 4.64 -0.50
N PRO A 115 8.60 5.71 -0.35
CA PRO A 115 9.69 5.71 0.61
C PRO A 115 9.23 5.46 2.05
N GLY A 116 9.79 4.44 2.71
CA GLY A 116 9.39 4.08 4.07
C GLY A 116 7.93 3.62 4.20
N GLY A 117 7.28 3.18 3.11
CA GLY A 117 6.01 2.49 3.23
C GLY A 117 5.67 1.55 2.08
N LEU A 118 4.51 0.91 2.22
CA LEU A 118 4.01 -0.07 1.28
C LEU A 118 2.62 0.39 0.83
N PRO A 119 2.49 0.96 -0.39
CA PRO A 119 1.19 1.42 -0.85
C PRO A 119 0.27 0.21 -1.07
N LYS A 120 -1.04 0.40 -0.82
CA LYS A 120 -2.03 -0.60 -1.19
C LYS A 120 -2.24 -0.57 -2.69
N ILE A 121 -2.07 -1.73 -3.34
CA ILE A 121 -2.23 -1.90 -4.78
C ILE A 121 -3.39 -2.87 -5.02
N SER A 122 -4.31 -2.50 -5.91
CA SER A 122 -5.32 -3.40 -6.46
C SER A 122 -5.43 -3.24 -7.96
N VAL A 123 -5.75 -4.32 -8.68
CA VAL A 123 -5.92 -4.30 -10.13
C VAL A 123 -7.27 -4.90 -10.51
N GLU A 124 -8.02 -4.16 -11.30
CA GLU A 124 -9.34 -4.56 -11.80
C GLU A 124 -9.37 -4.48 -13.32
N ALA A 125 -10.18 -5.33 -13.96
CA ALA A 125 -10.46 -5.20 -15.37
C ALA A 125 -11.43 -4.03 -15.60
N ASP A 126 -11.10 -3.14 -16.55
CA ASP A 126 -11.94 -2.02 -16.99
C ASP A 126 -12.05 -2.06 -18.51
N ASP A 127 -13.11 -2.71 -19.00
CA ASP A 127 -13.31 -3.03 -20.42
C ASP A 127 -12.08 -3.75 -21.03
N ALA A 128 -11.41 -3.11 -22.00
CA ALA A 128 -10.21 -3.62 -22.66
C ALA A 128 -8.90 -3.24 -21.95
N ARG A 129 -8.97 -2.62 -20.77
CA ARG A 129 -7.83 -2.11 -20.00
C ARG A 129 -7.77 -2.77 -18.63
N LEU A 130 -6.64 -2.56 -17.95
CA LEU A 130 -6.52 -2.81 -16.52
C LEU A 130 -6.45 -1.48 -15.78
N ALA A 131 -7.27 -1.35 -14.73
CA ALA A 131 -7.28 -0.23 -13.82
C ALA A 131 -6.49 -0.60 -12.56
N ILE A 132 -5.34 0.04 -12.37
CA ILE A 132 -4.47 -0.19 -11.21
C ILE A 132 -4.72 0.94 -10.21
N THR A 133 -5.29 0.61 -9.06
CA THR A 133 -5.43 1.56 -7.95
C THR A 133 -4.23 1.43 -7.03
N VAL A 134 -3.55 2.55 -6.79
CA VAL A 134 -2.46 2.65 -5.81
C VAL A 134 -2.85 3.69 -4.78
N SER A 135 -2.83 3.31 -3.50
CA SER A 135 -3.35 4.17 -2.43
C SER A 135 -2.57 4.09 -1.13
N ASP A 136 -2.53 5.22 -0.43
CA ASP A 136 -2.03 5.42 0.92
C ASP A 136 -2.80 6.61 1.49
N ASP A 137 -3.55 6.40 2.59
CA ASP A 137 -4.46 7.43 3.11
C ASP A 137 -3.71 8.68 3.60
N ALA A 138 -2.44 8.56 4.00
CA ALA A 138 -1.61 9.68 4.44
C ALA A 138 -0.87 10.35 3.27
N ARG A 139 -0.53 9.59 2.23
CA ARG A 139 0.34 10.03 1.12
C ARG A 139 -0.31 9.97 -0.26
N GLY A 140 -1.63 9.98 -0.31
CA GLY A 140 -2.41 9.96 -1.55
C GLY A 140 -2.00 11.00 -2.59
N PRO A 141 -1.83 12.29 -2.21
CA PRO A 141 -1.35 13.31 -3.16
C PRO A 141 0.04 13.01 -3.73
N GLU A 142 0.97 12.48 -2.91
CA GLU A 142 2.31 12.09 -3.37
C GLU A 142 2.24 10.96 -4.41
N LEU A 143 1.42 9.94 -4.14
CA LEU A 143 1.19 8.82 -5.06
C LEU A 143 0.59 9.29 -6.39
N LEU A 144 -0.36 10.24 -6.36
CA LEU A 144 -0.92 10.83 -7.57
C LEU A 144 0.13 11.55 -8.41
N ASP A 145 1.01 12.33 -7.78
CA ASP A 145 2.04 13.05 -8.50
C ASP A 145 3.14 12.11 -9.04
N ARG A 146 3.50 11.05 -8.31
CA ARG A 146 4.36 9.96 -8.81
C ARG A 146 3.75 9.28 -10.02
N ALA A 147 2.47 8.87 -9.96
CA ALA A 147 1.78 8.22 -11.07
C ALA A 147 1.75 9.11 -12.34
N ARG A 148 1.55 10.42 -12.16
CA ARG A 148 1.61 11.39 -13.27
C ARG A 148 3.01 11.54 -13.86
N ARG A 149 4.07 11.51 -13.04
CA ARG A 149 5.45 11.55 -13.52
C ARG A 149 5.82 10.25 -14.26
N TYR A 150 5.43 9.11 -13.69
CA TYR A 150 5.58 7.79 -14.31
C TYR A 150 4.95 7.74 -15.71
N SER A 151 3.68 8.17 -15.84
CA SER A 151 2.99 8.14 -17.12
C SER A 151 3.64 9.01 -18.19
N ARG A 152 4.21 10.18 -17.81
CA ARG A 152 4.92 11.05 -18.76
C ARG A 152 6.22 10.41 -19.24
N LYS A 153 7.01 9.86 -18.32
CA LYS A 153 8.28 9.18 -18.64
C LYS A 153 8.11 8.06 -19.67
N PHE A 154 7.02 7.30 -19.57
CA PHE A 154 6.76 6.18 -20.48
C PHE A 154 5.87 6.52 -21.69
N ALA A 155 5.21 7.68 -21.69
CA ALA A 155 4.56 8.21 -22.89
C ALA A 155 5.58 8.68 -23.95
N GLU A 156 6.73 9.21 -23.50
CA GLU A 156 7.81 9.71 -24.38
C GLU A 156 8.61 8.60 -25.08
N THR A 157 8.53 7.36 -24.60
CA THR A 157 9.32 6.22 -25.11
C THR A 157 8.64 5.44 -26.23
N ARG A 158 7.49 5.87 -26.76
CA ARG A 158 6.92 5.25 -27.97
C ARG A 158 7.80 5.56 -29.18
N PRO A 159 8.41 4.58 -29.86
CA PRO A 159 8.84 4.81 -31.23
C PRO A 159 7.59 5.16 -32.03
N SER A 160 7.59 6.32 -32.68
CA SER A 160 6.60 6.67 -33.68
C SER A 160 6.69 5.64 -34.80
N VAL A 161 5.83 4.62 -34.77
CA VAL A 161 5.68 3.70 -35.89
C VAL A 161 4.80 4.42 -36.91
N TRP A 162 5.45 4.96 -37.93
CA TRP A 162 4.86 5.44 -39.17
C TRP A 162 4.78 4.29 -40.16
#